data_AF-A0A2E7VLE5-F1
#
_entry.id   AF-A0A2E7VLE5-F1
#
_cell.length_a   1.000
_cell.length_b   1.000
_cell.length_c   1.000
_cell.angle_alpha   90.00
_cell.angle_beta   90.00
_cell.angle_gamma   90.00
#
_symmetry.space_group_name_H-M   'P 1'
#
loop_
_entity.id
_entity.type
_entity.pdbx_description
1 polymer ?
#
loop_
_entity_poly.entity_id
_entity_poly.type
_entity_poly.pdbx_seq_one_letter_code
_entity_poly.pdbx_strand_id
1 'polypeptide(L)'
;MSTEYLTEPGTEDNLRLIVDAHPFDAEPQEPSAPYPVLVDGIPALASIGSHGAYSQRIVITLEQEHPELGREFSTKYYMIETPGIVTWGHNGQSFTIEKIVGTA
;
A
#
# COMPACT_ATOMS: atom_id res chain seq x y z
N MET A 1 11.44 -15.02 -16.82
CA MET A 1 10.16 -14.62 -16.24
C MET A 1 9.87 -13.26 -16.82
N SER A 2 8.99 -13.17 -17.82
CA SER A 2 8.58 -11.88 -18.38
C SER A 2 7.55 -11.33 -17.42
N THR A 3 7.90 -10.33 -16.60
CA THR A 3 6.94 -9.67 -15.73
C THR A 3 5.94 -8.95 -16.62
N GLU A 4 4.65 -9.28 -16.53
CA GLU A 4 3.58 -8.66 -17.35
C GLU A 4 3.38 -7.17 -17.06
N TYR A 5 4.03 -6.68 -16.00
CA TYR A 5 3.90 -5.33 -15.48
C TYR A 5 5.23 -4.59 -15.55
N LEU A 6 5.16 -3.32 -15.95
CA LEU A 6 6.22 -2.34 -15.70
C LEU A 6 6.00 -1.80 -14.29
N THR A 7 7.02 -1.94 -13.43
CA THR A 7 6.93 -1.57 -12.02
C THR A 7 8.03 -0.60 -11.60
N GLU A 8 7.77 0.14 -10.53
CA GLU A 8 8.77 0.88 -9.76
C GLU A 8 8.68 0.48 -8.27
N PRO A 9 9.77 0.59 -7.50
CA PRO A 9 9.72 0.28 -6.06
C PRO A 9 8.69 1.13 -5.33
N GLY A 10 7.89 0.53 -4.45
CA GLY A 10 6.95 1.27 -3.61
C GLY A 10 7.67 2.10 -2.55
N THR A 11 7.21 3.33 -2.35
CA THR A 11 7.70 4.30 -1.37
C THR A 11 6.50 4.90 -0.63
N GLU A 12 6.74 5.58 0.49
CA GLU A 12 5.66 6.30 1.17
C GLU A 12 5.02 7.36 0.27
N ASP A 13 5.82 8.05 -0.54
CA ASP A 13 5.36 9.13 -1.41
C ASP A 13 4.56 8.62 -2.60
N ASN A 14 5.07 7.63 -3.35
CA ASN A 14 4.39 7.17 -4.57
C ASN A 14 3.16 6.27 -4.29
N LEU A 15 2.97 5.82 -3.05
CA LEU A 15 1.78 5.09 -2.61
C LEU A 15 0.82 5.97 -1.78
N ARG A 16 1.15 7.24 -1.51
CA ARG A 16 0.27 8.16 -0.78
C ARG A 16 -0.96 8.51 -1.59
N LEU A 17 -2.12 8.45 -0.95
CA LEU A 17 -3.37 8.94 -1.54
C LEU A 17 -3.22 10.41 -1.95
N ILE A 18 -3.70 10.74 -3.16
CA ILE A 18 -3.73 12.12 -3.66
C ILE A 18 -4.72 12.94 -2.84
N VAL A 19 -5.89 12.35 -2.56
CA VAL A 19 -6.90 12.89 -1.66
C VAL A 19 -7.10 11.87 -0.55
N ASP A 20 -6.85 12.30 0.67
CA ASP A 20 -7.03 11.50 1.88
C ASP A 20 -8.15 12.12 2.71
N ALA A 21 -8.99 11.28 3.31
CA ALA A 21 -10.03 11.74 4.21
C ALA A 21 -9.50 11.71 5.65
N HIS A 22 -9.69 12.81 6.39
CA HIS A 22 -9.37 12.89 7.80
C HIS A 22 -10.58 13.37 8.62
N PRO A 23 -10.83 12.85 9.83
CA PRO A 23 -11.93 13.31 10.69
C PRO A 23 -11.94 14.80 11.07
N PHE A 24 -10.87 15.55 10.76
CA PHE A 24 -10.76 16.98 11.05
C PHE A 24 -10.84 17.86 9.80
N ASP A 25 -11.12 17.26 8.63
CA ASP A 25 -11.36 18.02 7.42
C ASP A 25 -12.59 18.91 7.62
N ALA A 26 -12.54 20.12 7.07
CA ALA A 26 -13.62 21.09 7.20
C ALA A 26 -14.93 20.58 6.57
N GLU A 27 -14.80 19.77 5.51
CA GLU A 27 -15.88 19.10 4.81
C GLU A 27 -15.48 17.64 4.56
N PRO A 28 -16.44 16.68 4.52
CA PRO A 28 -16.15 15.30 4.16
C PRO A 28 -15.51 15.19 2.78
N GLN A 29 -14.38 14.50 2.68
CA GLN A 29 -13.69 14.23 1.42
C GLN A 29 -13.85 12.76 1.03
N GLU A 30 -14.05 12.50 -0.27
CA GLU A 30 -13.89 11.15 -0.82
C GLU A 30 -12.40 10.88 -1.08
N PRO A 31 -11.84 9.79 -0.51
CA PRO A 31 -10.47 9.41 -0.78
C PRO A 31 -10.23 9.09 -2.26
N SER A 32 -9.05 9.43 -2.78
CA SER A 32 -8.63 9.00 -4.11
C SER A 32 -8.52 7.47 -4.20
N ALA A 33 -8.56 6.94 -5.41
CA ALA A 33 -8.36 5.50 -5.61
C ALA A 33 -6.96 5.05 -5.13
N PRO A 34 -6.84 3.82 -4.58
CA PRO A 34 -5.55 3.22 -4.29
C PRO A 34 -4.78 2.87 -5.57
N TYR A 35 -3.47 2.63 -5.44
CA TYR A 35 -2.60 2.31 -6.56
C TYR A 35 -2.53 0.81 -6.82
N PRO A 36 -2.47 0.39 -8.10
CA PRO A 36 -2.15 -1.00 -8.44
C PRO A 36 -0.69 -1.30 -8.06
N VAL A 37 -0.49 -2.41 -7.37
CA VAL A 37 0.83 -2.85 -6.91
C VAL A 37 1.00 -4.37 -7.04
N LEU A 38 2.24 -4.82 -6.94
CA LEU A 38 2.57 -6.21 -6.62
C LEU A 38 3.06 -6.26 -5.16
N VAL A 39 2.49 -7.16 -4.36
CA VAL A 39 2.91 -7.44 -2.99
C VAL A 39 3.43 -8.87 -2.93
N ASP A 40 4.73 -9.04 -2.75
CA ASP A 40 5.40 -10.35 -2.90
C ASP A 40 5.04 -11.06 -4.22
N GLY A 41 4.91 -10.27 -5.29
CA GLY A 41 4.51 -10.73 -6.63
C GLY A 41 3.01 -10.96 -6.81
N ILE A 42 2.19 -10.78 -5.77
CA ILE A 42 0.73 -10.91 -5.84
C ILE A 42 0.11 -9.57 -6.26
N PRO A 43 -0.71 -9.51 -7.32
CA PRO A 43 -1.46 -8.32 -7.67
C PRO A 43 -2.36 -7.84 -6.52
N ALA A 44 -2.31 -6.55 -6.26
CA ALA A 44 -3.05 -5.93 -5.17
C ALA A 44 -3.34 -4.46 -5.47
N LEU A 45 -4.19 -3.87 -4.64
CA LEU A 45 -4.35 -2.43 -4.52
C LEU A 45 -3.75 -1.98 -3.19
N ALA A 46 -2.95 -0.92 -3.21
CA ALA A 46 -2.36 -0.36 -2.00
C ALA A 46 -2.40 1.16 -1.97
N SER A 47 -2.48 1.70 -0.76
CA SER A 47 -2.33 3.13 -0.54
C SER A 47 -1.92 3.46 0.88
N ILE A 48 -1.34 4.64 1.05
CA ILE A 48 -0.93 5.21 2.31
C ILE A 48 -1.77 6.46 2.59
N GLY A 49 -2.37 6.49 3.77
CA GLY A 49 -3.19 7.61 4.23
C GLY A 49 -3.88 7.33 5.54
N SER A 50 -4.77 8.22 5.92
CA SER A 50 -5.59 8.22 7.12
C SER A 50 -6.87 7.43 6.89
N HIS A 51 -7.33 7.35 5.64
CA HIS A 51 -8.48 6.55 5.21
C HIS A 51 -9.72 6.83 6.06
N GLY A 52 -10.00 8.11 6.33
CA GLY A 52 -11.13 8.55 7.14
C GLY A 52 -10.98 8.33 8.65
N ALA A 53 -9.82 7.90 9.13
CA ALA A 53 -9.53 7.74 10.55
C ALA A 53 -8.34 8.59 11.00
N TYR A 54 -7.97 8.53 12.28
CA TYR A 54 -7.09 9.53 12.91
C TYR A 54 -5.59 9.37 12.68
N SER A 55 -5.14 8.30 12.03
CA SER A 55 -3.71 8.00 11.91
C SER A 55 -3.39 7.44 10.55
N GLN A 56 -2.25 7.85 10.00
CA GLN A 56 -1.70 7.27 8.77
C GLN A 56 -1.52 5.76 8.95
N ARG A 57 -1.83 5.01 7.89
CA ARG A 57 -1.63 3.58 7.77
C ARG A 57 -1.37 3.23 6.30
N ILE A 58 -0.77 2.07 6.08
CA ILE A 58 -0.78 1.40 4.79
C ILE A 58 -1.99 0.48 4.76
N VAL A 59 -2.76 0.50 3.66
CA VAL A 59 -3.88 -0.40 3.40
C VAL A 59 -3.58 -1.16 2.12
N ILE A 60 -3.78 -2.48 2.14
CA ILE A 60 -3.51 -3.39 1.03
C ILE A 60 -4.70 -4.34 0.88
N THR A 61 -5.19 -4.49 -0.34
CA THR A 61 -6.18 -5.50 -0.72
C THR A 61 -5.60 -6.36 -1.83
N LEU A 62 -5.37 -7.64 -1.54
CA LEU A 62 -4.74 -8.58 -2.45
C LEU A 62 -5.80 -9.36 -3.25
N GLU A 63 -5.49 -9.68 -4.50
CA GLU A 63 -6.35 -10.53 -5.34
C GLU A 63 -6.41 -11.98 -4.83
N GLN A 64 -5.33 -12.42 -4.17
CA GLN A 64 -5.18 -13.75 -3.59
C GLN A 64 -4.72 -13.65 -2.12
N GLU A 65 -5.02 -14.68 -1.33
CA GLU A 65 -4.66 -14.70 0.10
C GLU A 65 -3.14 -14.84 0.28
N HIS A 66 -2.54 -13.88 0.97
CA HIS A 66 -1.14 -13.94 1.38
C HIS A 66 -1.00 -14.71 2.71
N PRO A 67 -0.01 -15.61 2.86
CA PRO A 67 0.14 -16.42 4.08
C PRO A 67 0.31 -15.61 5.36
N GLU A 68 0.89 -14.41 5.28
CA GLU A 68 1.09 -13.52 6.44
C GLU A 68 0.13 -12.33 6.51
N LEU A 69 -0.36 -11.86 5.37
CA LEU A 69 -1.14 -10.61 5.29
C LEU A 69 -2.65 -10.89 5.16
N GLY A 70 -3.02 -12.13 4.86
CA GLY A 70 -4.39 -12.48 4.48
C GLY A 70 -4.76 -11.86 3.13
N ARG A 71 -6.05 -11.61 2.92
CA ARG A 71 -6.57 -10.95 1.71
C ARG A 71 -6.66 -9.42 1.85
N GLU A 72 -6.82 -8.95 3.08
CA GLU A 72 -6.87 -7.54 3.43
C GLU A 72 -5.91 -7.27 4.58
N PHE A 73 -5.06 -6.27 4.41
CA PHE A 73 -4.05 -5.91 5.39
C PHE A 73 -4.07 -4.40 5.62
N SER A 74 -4.00 -4.00 6.90
CA SER A 74 -3.98 -2.60 7.30
C SER A 74 -3.22 -2.44 8.59
N THR A 75 -2.22 -1.56 8.59
CA THR A 75 -1.45 -1.27 9.81
C THR A 75 -0.89 0.15 9.82
N LYS A 76 -0.86 0.75 11.00
CA LYS A 76 -0.15 2.01 11.28
C LYS A 76 1.32 1.78 11.66
N TYR A 77 1.70 0.53 11.90
CA TYR A 77 3.05 0.15 12.30
C TYR A 77 3.75 -0.43 11.08
N TYR A 78 4.08 0.44 10.13
CA TYR A 78 4.86 0.09 8.94
C TYR A 78 6.01 1.07 8.77
N MET A 79 7.02 0.67 8.01
CA MET A 79 8.14 1.53 7.62
C MET A 79 8.68 1.09 6.25
N ILE A 80 9.05 2.06 5.43
CA ILE A 80 9.71 1.84 4.13
C ILE A 80 11.05 2.57 4.16
N GLU A 81 12.07 1.96 4.77
CA GLU A 81 13.43 2.52 4.79
C GLU A 81 14.16 2.30 3.46
N THR A 82 13.88 1.16 2.82
CA THR A 82 14.41 0.81 1.49
C THR A 82 13.24 0.78 0.51
N PRO A 83 13.30 1.55 -0.61
CA PRO A 83 12.25 1.51 -1.62
C PRO A 83 11.93 0.08 -2.05
N GLY A 84 10.65 -0.27 -2.01
CA GLY A 84 10.13 -1.58 -2.35
C GLY A 84 10.10 -2.61 -1.22
N ILE A 85 10.57 -2.27 -0.01
CA ILE A 85 10.52 -3.16 1.15
C ILE A 85 9.74 -2.48 2.28
N VAL A 86 8.62 -3.08 2.66
CA VAL A 86 7.83 -2.65 3.82
C VAL A 86 8.17 -3.56 4.99
N THR A 87 8.67 -2.99 6.09
CA THR A 87 8.70 -3.69 7.37
C THR A 87 7.46 -3.31 8.17
N TRP A 88 6.93 -4.23 8.98
CA TRP A 88 5.71 -3.97 9.75
C TRP A 88 5.65 -4.70 11.09
N GLY A 89 4.79 -4.19 11.96
CA GLY A 89 4.59 -4.72 13.32
C GLY A 89 5.82 -4.51 14.20
N HIS A 90 6.07 -5.46 15.10
CA HIS A 90 7.16 -5.39 16.08
C HIS A 90 8.11 -6.60 16.02
N ASN A 91 7.87 -7.53 15.10
CA ASN A 91 8.54 -8.83 15.04
C ASN A 91 9.50 -8.97 13.84
N GLY A 92 9.87 -7.86 13.19
CA GLY A 92 10.77 -7.86 12.03
C GLY A 92 10.16 -8.45 10.76
N GLN A 93 8.82 -8.50 10.67
CA GLN A 93 8.12 -8.97 9.48
C GLN A 93 8.27 -7.97 8.34
N SER A 94 8.31 -8.47 7.11
CA SER A 94 8.45 -7.63 5.92
C SER A 94 7.82 -8.27 4.70
N PHE A 95 7.42 -7.43 3.73
CA PHE A 95 7.02 -7.86 2.40
C PHE A 95 7.59 -6.88 1.36
N THR A 96 7.71 -7.35 0.12
CA THR A 96 8.05 -6.50 -1.02
C THR A 96 6.82 -5.82 -1.57
N ILE A 97 6.96 -4.58 -2.03
CA ILE A 97 5.89 -3.83 -2.68
C ILE A 97 6.40 -3.07 -3.90
N GLU A 98 5.75 -3.26 -5.04
CA GLU A 98 6.12 -2.61 -6.30
C GLU A 98 4.90 -1.91 -6.88
N LYS A 99 5.00 -0.62 -7.19
CA LYS A 99 3.93 0.12 -7.85
C LYS A 99 3.91 -0.21 -9.34
N ILE A 100 2.74 -0.61 -9.84
CA ILE A 100 2.53 -0.87 -11.26
C ILE A 100 2.34 0.48 -11.98
N VAL A 101 3.20 0.75 -12.97
CA VAL A 101 3.18 1.99 -13.77
C VAL A 101 2.73 1.74 -15.22
N GLY A 102 2.61 0.47 -15.62
CA GLY A 102 2.09 0.07 -16.92
C GLY A 102 2.11 -1.44 -17.10
N THR A 103 1.62 -1.89 -18.26
CA THR A 103 1.79 -3.28 -18.74
C THR A 103 3.00 -3.35 -19.66
N ALA A 104 3.78 -4.42 -19.57
CA ALA A 104 4.99 -4.64 -20.37
C ALA A 104 4.68 -5.04 -21.83
#